data_AF-A0A9Q9F8K6-F1
#
_entry.id   AF-A0A9Q9F8K6-F1
#
_cell.length_a   1.000
_cell.length_b   1.000
_cell.length_c   1.000
_cell.angle_alpha   90.00
_cell.angle_beta   90.00
_cell.angle_gamma   90.00
#
_symmetry.space_group_name_H-M   'P 1'
#
loop_
_entity.id
_entity.type
_entity.pdbx_description
1 polymer ?
#
loop_
_entity_poly.entity_id
_entity_poly.type
_entity_poly.pdbx_seq_one_letter_code
_entity_poly.pdbx_strand_id
1 'polypeptide(L)'
;MVRERLTKEDEENIDIILNPYPLATENTLNEIDASNDPEVRNKLVGDLSVILSNYAAVLNPKVQEKFPKLVSLLRDKEIYNSGAFMLSDACRHIEDVQNAFRALGVFELLDFAIDHYKATTSLVYSLCMENKSNTEHFLEKYYNKERDEDNALIQSVRDQSF
;
A
#
# COMPACT_ATOMS: atom_id res chain seq x y z
N MET A 1 -8.51 -34.36 35.20
CA MET A 1 -7.63 -34.06 34.05
C MET A 1 -7.16 -32.63 34.22
N VAL A 2 -5.92 -32.44 34.69
CA VAL A 2 -5.34 -31.11 34.90
C VAL A 2 -4.99 -30.57 33.51
N ARG A 3 -5.61 -29.46 33.09
CA ARG A 3 -5.19 -28.78 31.85
C ARG A 3 -3.77 -28.25 32.08
N GLU A 4 -2.81 -28.73 31.31
CA GLU A 4 -1.50 -28.10 31.21
C GLU A 4 -1.71 -26.64 30.80
N ARG A 5 -1.06 -25.72 31.52
CA ARG A 5 -1.07 -24.30 31.17
C ARG A 5 -0.20 -24.15 29.92
N LEU A 6 -0.71 -23.43 28.92
CA LEU A 6 0.07 -23.06 27.74
C LEU A 6 1.33 -22.34 28.19
N THR A 7 2.45 -22.65 27.53
CA THR A 7 3.68 -21.88 27.67
C THR A 7 3.57 -20.58 26.88
N LYS A 8 4.45 -19.61 27.15
CA LYS A 8 4.51 -18.38 26.33
C LYS A 8 4.81 -18.67 24.86
N GLU A 9 5.64 -19.68 24.61
CA GLU A 9 5.96 -20.14 23.27
C GLU A 9 4.73 -20.74 22.57
N ASP A 10 3.89 -21.47 23.29
CA ASP A 10 2.61 -21.96 22.76
C ASP A 10 1.65 -20.81 22.45
N GLU A 11 1.56 -19.80 23.32
CA GLU A 11 0.72 -18.61 23.12
C GLU A 11 1.18 -17.80 21.89
N GLU A 12 2.49 -17.62 21.71
CA GLU A 12 3.08 -16.94 20.55
C GLU A 12 2.84 -17.72 19.25
N ASN A 13 3.03 -19.04 19.27
CA ASN A 13 2.77 -19.90 18.11
C ASN A 13 1.29 -19.91 17.73
N ILE A 14 0.38 -19.92 18.71
CA ILE A 14 -1.06 -19.83 18.48
C ILE A 14 -1.42 -18.46 17.89
N ASP A 15 -0.84 -17.35 18.38
CA ASP A 15 -1.08 -16.01 17.81
C ASP A 15 -0.63 -15.94 16.34
N ILE A 16 0.52 -16.55 16.00
CA ILE A 16 1.01 -16.62 14.61
C ILE A 16 0.06 -17.42 13.72
N ILE A 17 -0.44 -18.57 14.19
CA ILE A 17 -1.38 -19.40 13.43
C ILE A 17 -2.70 -18.67 13.20
N LEU A 18 -3.18 -17.95 14.21
CA LEU A 18 -4.45 -17.23 14.16
C LEU A 18 -4.33 -15.89 13.39
N ASN A 19 -3.13 -15.31 13.29
CA ASN A 19 -2.90 -14.03 12.66
C ASN A 19 -1.55 -13.97 11.92
N PRO A 20 -1.44 -14.65 10.75
CA PRO A 20 -0.17 -14.78 10.05
C PRO A 20 0.26 -13.51 9.30
N TYR A 21 -0.64 -12.54 9.10
CA TYR A 21 -0.37 -11.37 8.25
C TYR A 21 0.82 -10.52 8.68
N PRO A 22 1.03 -10.20 9.97
CA PRO A 22 2.20 -9.41 10.39
C PRO A 22 3.52 -10.11 10.06
N LEU A 23 3.59 -11.43 10.32
CA LEU A 23 4.78 -12.23 10.05
C LEU A 23 5.05 -12.36 8.56
N ALA A 24 4.00 -12.62 7.76
CA ALA A 24 4.12 -12.72 6.31
C ALA A 24 4.61 -11.38 5.72
N THR A 25 3.98 -10.27 6.09
CA THR A 25 4.40 -8.92 5.64
C THR A 25 5.84 -8.61 6.04
N GLU A 26 6.24 -8.91 7.28
CA GLU A 26 7.59 -8.67 7.77
C GLU A 26 8.64 -9.51 7.03
N ASN A 27 8.37 -10.81 6.84
CA ASN A 27 9.26 -11.71 6.13
C ASN A 27 9.44 -11.28 4.67
N THR A 28 8.35 -10.99 3.95
CA THR A 28 8.42 -10.56 2.56
C THR A 28 9.16 -9.22 2.42
N LEU A 29 8.95 -8.27 3.34
CA LEU A 29 9.71 -7.02 3.37
C LEU A 29 11.21 -7.24 3.61
N ASN A 30 11.59 -8.21 4.44
CA ASN A 30 12.99 -8.55 4.68
C ASN A 30 13.62 -9.23 3.46
N GLU A 31 12.87 -10.06 2.74
CA GLU A 31 13.32 -10.68 1.49
C GLU A 31 13.52 -9.65 0.36
N ILE A 32 12.65 -8.62 0.29
CA ILE A 32 12.81 -7.50 -0.66
C ILE A 32 14.12 -6.75 -0.39
N ASP A 33 14.46 -6.50 0.87
CA ASP A 33 15.69 -5.80 1.26
C ASP A 33 16.95 -6.67 1.04
N ALA A 34 16.81 -7.99 1.17
CA ALA A 34 17.92 -8.92 1.00
C ALA A 34 18.27 -9.20 -0.48
N SER A 35 17.31 -8.97 -1.39
CA SER A 35 17.51 -9.17 -2.82
C SER A 35 18.00 -7.89 -3.51
N ASN A 36 18.93 -8.03 -4.44
CA ASN A 36 19.31 -6.96 -5.38
C ASN A 36 18.71 -7.17 -6.78
N ASP A 37 17.97 -8.27 -7.00
CA ASP A 37 17.38 -8.60 -8.29
C ASP A 37 16.00 -7.92 -8.43
N PRO A 38 15.83 -6.98 -9.36
CA PRO A 38 14.55 -6.29 -9.56
C PRO A 38 13.38 -7.22 -9.89
N GLU A 39 13.60 -8.31 -10.61
CA GLU A 39 12.54 -9.24 -10.98
C GLU A 39 12.01 -9.97 -9.75
N VAL A 40 12.93 -10.46 -8.91
CA VAL A 40 12.60 -11.10 -7.63
C VAL A 40 11.89 -10.12 -6.71
N ARG A 41 12.39 -8.89 -6.60
CA ARG A 41 11.78 -7.86 -5.73
C ARG A 41 10.39 -7.47 -6.21
N ASN A 42 10.17 -7.30 -7.52
CA ASN A 42 8.83 -7.05 -8.07
C ASN A 42 7.86 -8.19 -7.75
N LYS A 43 8.30 -9.44 -7.82
CA LYS A 43 7.47 -10.60 -7.44
C LYS A 43 7.08 -10.55 -5.96
N LEU A 44 8.03 -10.29 -5.07
CA LEU A 44 7.78 -10.16 -3.63
C LEU A 44 6.84 -9.00 -3.29
N VAL A 45 6.95 -7.87 -4.01
CA VAL A 45 5.98 -6.77 -3.89
C VAL A 45 4.58 -7.20 -4.36
N GLY A 46 4.50 -8.02 -5.40
CA GLY A 46 3.25 -8.66 -5.82
C GLY A 46 2.64 -9.53 -4.72
N ASP A 47 3.45 -10.32 -4.01
CA ASP A 47 3.01 -11.13 -2.88
C ASP A 47 2.48 -10.26 -1.72
N LEU A 48 3.13 -9.13 -1.43
CA LEU A 48 2.61 -8.12 -0.50
C LEU A 48 1.26 -7.55 -0.94
N SER A 49 1.06 -7.32 -2.24
CA SER A 49 -0.23 -6.86 -2.79
C SER A 49 -1.35 -7.82 -2.44
N VAL A 50 -1.10 -9.13 -2.60
CA VAL A 50 -2.08 -10.17 -2.26
C VAL A 50 -2.40 -10.15 -0.77
N ILE A 51 -1.38 -10.05 0.09
CA ILE A 51 -1.57 -9.99 1.55
C ILE A 51 -2.41 -8.75 1.91
N LEU A 52 -2.02 -7.57 1.41
CA LEU A 52 -2.62 -6.29 1.78
C LEU A 52 -3.98 -6.03 1.15
N SER A 53 -4.35 -6.75 0.08
CA SER A 53 -5.72 -6.75 -0.45
C SER A 53 -6.75 -7.32 0.53
N ASN A 54 -6.29 -8.03 1.58
CA ASN A 54 -7.15 -8.53 2.63
C ASN A 54 -7.42 -7.45 3.69
N TYR A 55 -8.71 -7.12 3.89
CA TYR A 55 -9.16 -6.11 4.87
C TYR A 55 -8.65 -6.38 6.30
N ALA A 56 -8.61 -7.65 6.73
CA ALA A 56 -8.12 -8.00 8.06
C ALA A 56 -6.60 -7.82 8.20
N ALA A 57 -5.85 -7.95 7.10
CA ALA A 57 -4.42 -7.73 7.09
C ALA A 57 -4.10 -6.23 7.18
N VAL A 58 -4.71 -5.40 6.33
CA VAL A 58 -4.35 -3.98 6.24
C VAL A 58 -4.82 -3.15 7.44
N LEU A 59 -5.87 -3.61 8.14
CA LEU A 59 -6.31 -3.01 9.41
C LEU A 59 -5.61 -3.57 10.65
N ASN A 60 -4.75 -4.56 10.50
CA ASN A 60 -4.01 -5.11 11.63
C ASN A 60 -2.95 -4.09 12.11
N PRO A 61 -2.96 -3.68 13.39
CA PRO A 61 -2.01 -2.70 13.91
C PRO A 61 -0.54 -3.07 13.67
N LYS A 62 -0.18 -4.36 13.84
CA LYS A 62 1.20 -4.84 13.60
C LYS A 62 1.60 -4.76 12.12
N VAL A 63 0.64 -4.84 11.20
CA VAL A 63 0.89 -4.60 9.77
C VAL A 63 1.01 -3.10 9.48
N GLN A 64 0.16 -2.27 10.12
CA GLN A 64 0.21 -0.81 9.97
C GLN A 64 1.54 -0.20 10.45
N GLU A 65 2.17 -0.79 11.46
CA GLU A 65 3.55 -0.44 11.87
C GLU A 65 4.56 -0.56 10.72
N LYS A 66 4.28 -1.36 9.69
CA LYS A 66 5.14 -1.55 8.51
C LYS A 66 4.80 -0.60 7.36
N PHE A 67 3.75 0.21 7.45
CA PHE A 67 3.36 1.18 6.41
C PHE A 67 4.50 2.12 5.99
N PRO A 68 5.33 2.69 6.89
CA PRO A 68 6.45 3.53 6.47
C PRO A 68 7.41 2.80 5.51
N LYS A 69 7.68 1.52 5.77
CA LYS A 69 8.56 0.70 4.93
C LYS A 69 7.88 0.39 3.58
N LEU A 70 6.59 0.04 3.58
CA LEU A 70 5.81 -0.17 2.37
C LEU A 70 5.76 1.08 1.47
N VAL A 71 5.50 2.27 2.04
CA VAL A 71 5.51 3.54 1.31
C VAL A 71 6.89 3.87 0.76
N SER A 72 7.96 3.52 1.50
CA SER A 72 9.34 3.78 1.05
C SER A 72 9.74 3.01 -0.22
N LEU A 73 9.05 1.90 -0.55
CA LEU A 73 9.30 1.13 -1.79
C LEU A 73 9.08 1.97 -3.05
N LEU A 74 8.23 3.01 -3.01
CA LEU A 74 8.04 3.96 -4.12
C LEU A 74 9.28 4.81 -4.44
N ARG A 75 10.31 4.79 -3.59
CA ARG A 75 11.58 5.49 -3.88
C ARG A 75 12.42 4.75 -4.91
N ASP A 76 12.19 3.46 -5.07
CA ASP A 76 12.94 2.60 -5.97
C ASP A 76 12.24 2.51 -7.34
N LYS A 77 12.92 3.00 -8.38
CA LYS A 77 12.38 3.07 -9.73
C LYS A 77 12.21 1.70 -10.39
N GLU A 78 13.00 0.69 -9.98
CA GLU A 78 12.92 -0.64 -10.59
C GLU A 78 11.71 -1.45 -10.12
N ILE A 79 11.16 -1.11 -8.95
CA ILE A 79 9.96 -1.75 -8.37
C ILE A 79 8.78 -0.79 -8.20
N TYR A 80 8.91 0.45 -8.68
CA TYR A 80 7.93 1.52 -8.46
C TYR A 80 6.51 1.10 -8.84
N ASN A 81 6.34 0.57 -10.05
CA ASN A 81 5.04 0.21 -10.58
C ASN A 81 4.35 -0.85 -9.70
N SER A 82 5.07 -1.89 -9.31
CA SER A 82 4.54 -2.92 -8.41
C SER A 82 4.23 -2.34 -7.04
N GLY A 83 5.08 -1.45 -6.51
CA GLY A 83 4.84 -0.77 -5.24
C GLY A 83 3.59 0.11 -5.26
N ALA A 84 3.37 0.84 -6.35
CA ALA A 84 2.18 1.68 -6.53
C ALA A 84 0.90 0.85 -6.66
N PHE A 85 0.93 -0.29 -7.37
CA PHE A 85 -0.21 -1.21 -7.39
C PHE A 85 -0.47 -1.85 -6.02
N MET A 86 0.58 -2.27 -5.30
CA MET A 86 0.46 -2.80 -3.94
C MET A 86 -0.20 -1.81 -2.98
N LEU A 87 0.23 -0.55 -3.00
CA LEU A 87 -0.40 0.49 -2.18
C LEU A 87 -1.82 0.84 -2.67
N SER A 88 -2.10 0.72 -3.97
CA SER A 88 -3.45 0.88 -4.51
C SER A 88 -4.39 -0.16 -3.91
N ASP A 89 -4.00 -1.43 -3.93
CA ASP A 89 -4.78 -2.55 -3.43
C ASP A 89 -4.98 -2.46 -1.91
N ALA A 90 -3.96 -1.97 -1.18
CA ALA A 90 -4.01 -1.84 0.26
C ALA A 90 -5.02 -0.77 0.75
N CYS A 91 -5.16 0.35 0.04
CA CYS A 91 -5.94 1.50 0.55
C CYS A 91 -7.32 1.69 -0.09
N ARG A 92 -7.64 0.99 -1.19
CA ARG A 92 -8.89 1.24 -1.92
C ARG A 92 -10.11 1.01 -1.03
N HIS A 93 -11.00 2.01 -0.95
CA HIS A 93 -12.21 2.03 -0.11
C HIS A 93 -11.97 2.01 1.41
N ILE A 94 -10.75 2.31 1.89
CA ILE A 94 -10.44 2.30 3.33
C ILE A 94 -9.85 3.66 3.73
N GLU A 95 -10.73 4.59 4.12
CA GLU A 95 -10.37 5.99 4.39
C GLU A 95 -9.23 6.13 5.42
N ASP A 96 -9.25 5.33 6.48
CA ASP A 96 -8.20 5.35 7.51
C ASP A 96 -6.82 4.99 6.95
N VAL A 97 -6.76 4.01 6.05
CA VAL A 97 -5.51 3.57 5.40
C VAL A 97 -5.05 4.62 4.38
N GLN A 98 -5.97 5.19 3.60
CA GLN A 98 -5.66 6.27 2.67
C GLN A 98 -5.08 7.50 3.41
N ASN A 99 -5.67 7.87 4.55
CA ASN A 99 -5.22 8.97 5.39
C ASN A 99 -3.87 8.65 6.06
N ALA A 100 -3.65 7.40 6.49
CA ALA A 100 -2.36 6.97 7.01
C ALA A 100 -1.25 7.08 5.95
N PHE A 101 -1.50 6.64 4.71
CA PHE A 101 -0.54 6.78 3.61
C PHE A 101 -0.27 8.25 3.26
N ARG A 102 -1.30 9.10 3.28
CA ARG A 102 -1.09 10.55 3.13
C ARG A 102 -0.21 11.12 4.24
N ALA A 103 -0.44 10.74 5.50
CA ALA A 103 0.38 11.20 6.62
C ALA A 103 1.85 10.75 6.51
N LEU A 104 2.10 9.62 5.83
CA LEU A 104 3.43 9.12 5.51
C LEU A 104 4.08 9.76 4.26
N GLY A 105 3.39 10.68 3.61
CA GLY A 105 3.90 11.42 2.47
C GLY A 105 3.89 10.64 1.16
N VAL A 106 2.88 9.78 0.93
CA VAL A 106 2.76 9.01 -0.32
C VAL A 106 2.63 9.89 -1.56
N PHE A 107 1.98 11.06 -1.44
CA PHE A 107 1.76 11.98 -2.56
C PHE A 107 3.06 12.60 -3.07
N GLU A 108 4.01 12.86 -2.18
CA GLU A 108 5.34 13.39 -2.48
C GLU A 108 6.23 12.38 -3.24
N LEU A 109 5.82 11.10 -3.26
CA LEU A 109 6.52 10.00 -3.93
C LEU A 109 5.87 9.61 -5.26
N LEU A 110 4.81 10.31 -5.69
CA LEU A 110 4.17 10.05 -6.99
C LEU A 110 5.12 10.36 -8.14
N ASP A 111 5.25 9.43 -9.08
CA ASP A 111 6.09 9.57 -10.26
C ASP A 111 5.24 9.56 -11.53
N PHE A 112 5.22 10.70 -12.21
CA PHE A 112 4.43 10.90 -13.42
C PHE A 112 5.24 10.72 -14.71
N ALA A 113 6.42 10.10 -14.63
CA ALA A 113 7.15 9.63 -15.81
C ALA A 113 6.30 8.66 -16.64
N ILE A 114 6.55 8.61 -17.95
CA ILE A 114 5.72 7.89 -18.92
C ILE A 114 5.58 6.40 -18.56
N ASP A 115 6.66 5.78 -18.10
CA ASP A 115 6.76 4.39 -17.66
C ASP A 115 6.07 4.09 -16.32
N HIS A 116 5.84 5.12 -15.50
CA HIS A 116 5.19 5.00 -14.18
C HIS A 116 3.74 5.49 -14.15
N TYR A 117 3.34 6.29 -15.13
CA TYR A 117 2.07 7.02 -15.16
C TYR A 117 0.84 6.13 -14.90
N LYS A 118 0.80 4.92 -15.47
CA LYS A 118 -0.32 4.00 -15.27
C LYS A 118 -0.44 3.54 -13.81
N ALA A 119 0.68 3.21 -13.16
CA ALA A 119 0.67 2.77 -11.78
C ALA A 119 0.37 3.93 -10.84
N THR A 120 0.95 5.11 -11.12
CA THR A 120 0.70 6.35 -10.36
C THR A 120 -0.76 6.76 -10.39
N THR A 121 -1.41 6.74 -11.57
CA THR A 121 -2.84 7.09 -11.67
C THR A 121 -3.75 6.08 -10.98
N SER A 122 -3.38 4.79 -10.96
CA SER A 122 -4.07 3.77 -10.15
C SER A 122 -3.96 4.06 -8.64
N LEU A 123 -2.77 4.45 -8.18
CA LEU A 123 -2.55 4.78 -6.77
C LEU A 123 -3.30 6.05 -6.37
N VAL A 124 -3.22 7.10 -7.19
CA VAL A 124 -3.99 8.34 -6.97
C VAL A 124 -5.47 8.04 -6.86
N TYR A 125 -6.02 7.26 -7.80
CA TYR A 125 -7.42 6.85 -7.76
C TYR A 125 -7.77 6.17 -6.44
N SER A 126 -6.97 5.19 -6.01
CA SER A 126 -7.24 4.42 -4.80
C SER A 126 -7.09 5.25 -3.52
N LEU A 127 -6.16 6.21 -3.49
CA LEU A 127 -5.96 7.16 -2.38
C LEU A 127 -7.08 8.18 -2.24
N CYS A 128 -7.75 8.53 -3.35
CA CYS A 128 -8.75 9.59 -3.41
C CYS A 128 -10.18 9.07 -3.40
N MET A 129 -10.41 7.81 -3.82
CA MET A 129 -11.74 7.22 -3.93
C MET A 129 -12.49 7.31 -2.60
N GLU A 130 -13.65 7.98 -2.65
CA GLU A 130 -14.53 8.24 -1.49
C GLU A 130 -13.86 9.04 -0.36
N ASN A 131 -12.70 9.64 -0.61
CA ASN A 131 -11.94 10.44 0.36
C ASN A 131 -11.77 11.86 -0.15
N LYS A 132 -12.70 12.72 0.25
CA LYS A 132 -12.76 14.13 -0.16
C LYS A 132 -11.48 14.88 0.22
N SER A 133 -10.93 14.63 1.42
CA SER A 133 -9.74 15.36 1.88
C SER A 133 -8.50 15.04 1.04
N ASN A 134 -8.30 13.76 0.67
CA ASN A 134 -7.21 13.36 -0.21
C ASN A 134 -7.44 13.85 -1.64
N THR A 135 -8.68 13.82 -2.10
CA THR A 135 -9.06 14.32 -3.43
C THR A 135 -8.74 15.80 -3.57
N GLU A 136 -9.21 16.65 -2.65
CA GLU A 136 -8.91 18.08 -2.63
C GLU A 136 -7.40 18.33 -2.62
N HIS A 137 -6.68 17.60 -1.76
CA HIS A 137 -5.22 17.71 -1.68
C HIS A 137 -4.51 17.36 -2.99
N PHE A 138 -4.94 16.30 -3.67
CA PHE A 138 -4.39 15.90 -4.96
C PHE A 138 -4.65 16.97 -6.03
N LEU A 139 -5.90 17.43 -6.14
CA LEU A 139 -6.32 18.39 -7.15
C LEU A 139 -5.63 19.75 -6.99
N GLU A 140 -5.40 20.19 -5.76
CA GLU A 140 -4.74 21.47 -5.49
C GLU A 140 -3.23 21.45 -5.77
N LYS A 141 -2.56 20.32 -5.50
CA LYS A 141 -1.09 20.27 -5.46
C LYS A 141 -0.42 19.47 -6.57
N TYR A 142 -1.07 18.42 -7.06
CA TYR A 142 -0.41 17.40 -7.88
C TYR A 142 -1.06 17.21 -9.25
N TYR A 143 -2.34 17.54 -9.40
CA TYR A 143 -3.05 17.48 -10.66
C TYR A 143 -2.43 18.42 -11.70
N ASN A 144 -2.27 17.93 -12.93
CA ASN A 144 -1.84 18.73 -14.07
C ASN A 144 -2.76 18.48 -15.25
N LYS A 145 -3.42 19.54 -15.75
CA LYS A 145 -4.42 19.41 -16.81
C LYS A 145 -3.84 18.81 -18.10
N GLU A 146 -2.70 19.30 -18.56
CA GLU A 146 -2.07 18.84 -19.82
C GLU A 146 -1.70 17.35 -19.77
N ARG A 147 -1.36 16.86 -18.57
CA ARG A 147 -1.02 15.46 -18.34
C ARG A 147 -2.25 14.56 -18.14
N ASP A 148 -3.25 15.04 -17.40
CA ASP A 148 -4.26 14.18 -16.77
C ASP A 148 -5.68 14.30 -17.37
N GLU A 149 -5.93 15.27 -18.25
CA GLU A 149 -7.31 15.55 -18.72
C GLU A 149 -7.97 14.38 -19.45
N ASP A 150 -7.19 13.54 -20.12
CA ASP A 150 -7.69 12.38 -20.87
C ASP A 150 -7.65 11.07 -20.05
N ASN A 151 -7.13 11.09 -18.82
CA ASN A 151 -7.06 9.89 -17.99
C ASN A 151 -8.39 9.62 -17.26
N ALA A 152 -9.08 8.54 -17.64
CA ALA A 152 -10.38 8.19 -17.08
C ALA A 152 -10.41 8.04 -15.55
N LEU A 153 -9.33 7.52 -14.93
CA LEU A 153 -9.27 7.38 -13.46
C LEU A 153 -9.16 8.74 -12.79
N ILE A 154 -8.33 9.64 -13.32
CA ILE A 154 -8.19 10.99 -12.77
C ILE A 154 -9.46 11.81 -12.99
N GLN A 155 -10.15 11.65 -14.13
CA GLN A 155 -11.45 12.28 -14.33
C GLN A 155 -12.48 11.80 -13.31
N SER A 156 -12.51 10.49 -13.01
CA SER A 156 -13.37 9.96 -11.95
C SER A 156 -13.05 10.52 -10.55
N VAL A 157 -11.78 10.84 -10.25
CA VAL A 157 -11.39 11.53 -9.01
C VAL A 157 -11.91 12.97 -9.00
N ARG A 158 -11.82 13.69 -10.13
CA ARG A 158 -12.33 15.07 -10.24
C ARG A 158 -13.85 15.14 -10.05
N ASP A 159 -14.58 14.19 -10.63
CA ASP A 159 -16.05 14.17 -10.58
C ASP A 159 -16.60 13.91 -9.17
N GLN A 160 -15.79 13.35 -8.25
CA GLN A 160 -16.16 13.15 -6.85
C GLN A 160 -16.08 14.43 -5.99
N SER A 161 -15.46 15.51 -6.50
CA SER A 161 -15.21 16.74 -5.73
C SER A 161 -16.35 17.77 -5.80
N PHE A 162 -17.39 17.50 -6.57
CA PHE A 162 -18.54 18.38 -6.81
C PHE A 162 -19.81 17.83 -6.17
#